data_AF-A0A368G844-F1
#
_entry.id   AF-A0A368G844-F1
#
_cell.length_a   1.000
_cell.length_b   1.000
_cell.length_c   1.000
_cell.angle_alpha   90.00
_cell.angle_beta   90.00
_cell.angle_gamma   90.00
#
_symmetry.space_group_name_H-M   'P 1'
#
loop_
_entity.id
_entity.type
_entity.pdbx_description
1 polymer ?
#
loop_
_entity_poly.entity_id
_entity_poly.type
_entity_poly.pdbx_seq_one_letter_code
_entity_poly.pdbx_strand_id
1 'polypeptide(L)' 'MNAPAAFESFLIFDGERKISVENDTKVPNAAVFTINKEDHTLGNLLKQ' A
#
# COMPACT_ATOMS: atom_id res chain seq x y z
N MET A 1 0.24 25.22 10.78
CA MET A 1 1.66 24.88 10.51
C MET A 1 1.85 23.50 11.14
N ASN A 2 1.91 22.42 10.35
CA ASN A 2 1.86 20.97 10.68
C ASN A 2 0.85 20.20 9.81
N ALA A 3 0.09 20.88 8.94
CA ALA A 3 -0.70 20.19 7.93
C ALA A 3 0.27 19.54 6.92
N PRO A 4 0.13 18.24 6.63
CA PRO A 4 0.91 17.58 5.59
C PRO A 4 0.56 18.18 4.22
N ALA A 5 1.49 18.05 3.27
CA ALA A 5 1.22 18.48 1.91
C ALA A 5 0.24 17.52 1.22
N ALA A 6 -0.69 18.03 0.41
CA ALA A 6 -1.73 17.21 -0.20
C ALA A 6 -1.18 16.08 -1.10
N PHE A 7 -0.02 16.30 -1.72
CA PHE A 7 0.63 15.31 -2.59
C PHE A 7 1.18 14.09 -1.83
N GLU A 8 1.35 14.18 -0.51
CA GLU A 8 1.82 13.05 0.33
C GLU A 8 0.90 11.83 0.25
N SER A 9 -0.36 12.02 -0.18
CA SER A 9 -1.36 10.96 -0.31
C SER A 9 -1.16 10.06 -1.53
N PHE A 10 -0.55 10.55 -2.61
CA PHE A 10 -0.43 9.83 -3.89
C PHE A 10 1.00 9.78 -4.45
N LEU A 11 1.91 10.62 -3.95
CA LEU A 11 3.31 10.63 -4.39
C LEU A 11 4.16 9.68 -3.54
N ILE A 12 4.90 8.80 -4.20
CA ILE A 12 5.87 7.91 -3.57
C ILE A 12 7.18 8.67 -3.35
N PHE A 13 7.71 8.62 -2.12
CA PHE A 13 8.97 9.27 -1.80
C PHE A 13 10.17 8.36 -2.06
N ASP A 14 11.36 8.97 -2.09
CA ASP A 14 12.60 8.22 -2.24
C ASP A 14 12.78 7.24 -1.07
N GLY A 15 13.16 6.00 -1.39
CA GLY A 15 13.22 4.88 -0.43
C GLY A 15 11.89 4.20 -0.11
N GLU A 16 10.73 4.75 -0.51
CA GLU A 16 9.44 4.07 -0.37
C GLU A 16 9.18 3.12 -1.55
N ARG A 17 8.71 1.90 -1.25
CA ARG A 17 8.26 0.96 -2.30
C ARG A 17 6.77 1.16 -2.56
N LYS A 18 6.34 1.13 -3.82
CA LYS A 18 4.92 1.16 -4.16
C LYS A 18 4.18 -0.07 -3.65
N ILE A 19 4.80 -1.24 -3.77
CA ILE A 19 4.25 -2.53 -3.34
C ILE A 19 5.32 -3.28 -2.54
N SER A 20 4.93 -3.84 -1.40
CA SER A 20 5.70 -4.86 -0.68
C SER A 20 4.85 -6.11 -0.45
N VAL A 21 5.51 -7.27 -0.47
CA VAL A 21 4.87 -8.57 -0.34
C VAL A 21 5.56 -9.34 0.76
N GLU A 22 4.78 -9.89 1.68
CA GLU A 22 5.25 -10.72 2.79
C GLU A 22 4.49 -12.03 2.77
N ASN A 23 5.19 -13.17 2.76
CA ASN A 23 4.52 -14.48 2.82
C ASN A 23 3.88 -14.66 4.20
N ASP A 24 2.63 -15.11 4.23
CA ASP A 24 1.96 -15.43 5.49
C ASP A 24 2.51 -16.76 6.02
N THR A 25 3.10 -16.72 7.21
CA THR A 25 3.70 -17.89 7.85
C THR A 25 2.67 -18.79 8.53
N LYS A 26 1.43 -18.33 8.70
CA LYS A 26 0.35 -19.06 9.38
C LYS A 26 -0.45 -19.94 8.42
N VAL A 27 -0.54 -19.56 7.14
CA VAL A 27 -1.37 -20.23 6.15
C VAL A 27 -0.52 -20.54 4.90
N PRO A 28 -0.47 -21.79 4.43
CA PRO A 28 0.28 -22.12 3.22
C PRO A 28 -0.33 -21.42 2.00
N ASN A 29 0.53 -21.02 1.06
CA ASN A 29 0.14 -20.34 -0.18
C ASN A 29 -0.60 -19.00 0.05
N ALA A 30 -0.35 -18.32 1.17
CA ALA A 30 -0.90 -17.00 1.44
C ALA A 30 0.22 -15.95 1.54
N ALA A 31 -0.11 -14.70 1.20
CA ALA A 31 0.78 -13.56 1.31
C ALA A 31 -0.03 -12.29 1.62
N VAL A 32 0.62 -11.35 2.30
CA VAL A 32 0.11 -10.01 2.59
C VAL A 32 0.77 -9.02 1.65
N PHE A 33 -0.06 -8.26 0.95
CA PHE A 33 0.38 -7.18 0.06
C PHE A 33 0.13 -5.84 0.76
N THR A 34 1.16 -5.00 0.83
CA THR A 34 1.03 -3.59 1.22
C THR A 34 1.24 -2.72 -0.01
N ILE A 35 0.27 -1.89 -0.34
CA ILE A 35 0.33 -0.96 -1.48
C ILE A 35 0.30 0.46 -0.93
N ASN A 36 1.41 1.18 -1.08
CA ASN A 36 1.57 2.52 -0.53
C ASN A 36 0.90 3.57 -1.42
N LYS A 37 0.38 4.64 -0.80
CA LYS A 37 -0.21 5.80 -1.50
C LYS A 37 -1.37 5.39 -2.43
N GLU A 38 -2.16 4.43 -1.98
CA GLU A 38 -3.39 3.96 -2.62
C GLU A 38 -4.50 3.95 -1.58
N ASP A 39 -5.73 3.97 -2.05
CA ASP A 39 -6.91 4.00 -1.21
C ASP A 39 -7.93 2.94 -1.63
N HIS A 40 -9.18 3.16 -1.22
CA HIS A 40 -10.30 2.26 -1.46
C HIS A 40 -10.59 2.08 -2.94
N THR A 41 -10.18 3.02 -3.80
CA THR A 41 -10.40 2.94 -5.26
C THR A 41 -9.73 1.70 -5.83
N LEU A 42 -8.44 1.50 -5.52
CA LEU A 42 -7.70 0.30 -5.95
C LEU A 42 -8.02 -0.91 -5.05
N GLY A 43 -8.07 -0.70 -3.73
CA GLY A 43 -8.29 -1.79 -2.79
C GLY A 43 -9.60 -2.54 -3.01
N ASN A 44 -10.69 -1.82 -3.30
CA ASN A 44 -11.97 -2.46 -3.60
C ASN A 44 -11.99 -3.11 -4.98
N LEU A 45 -11.30 -2.55 -5.97
CA LEU A 45 -11.20 -3.14 -7.31
C LEU A 45 -10.46 -4.48 -7.27
N LEU A 46 -9.33 -4.56 -6.56
CA LEU A 46 -8.53 -5.80 -6.45
C LEU A 46 -9.20 -6.90 -5.62
N LYS A 47 -10.13 -6.52 -4.73
CA LYS A 47 -10.87 -7.46 -3.88
C LYS A 47 -12.00 -8.17 -4.63
N GLN A 48 -12.56 -7.57 -5.68
CA GLN A 48 -13.66 -8.15 -6.46
C GLN A 48 -13.26 -9.47 -7.11
#